data_AF-M2LY11-F1
#
_entry.id   AF-M2LY11-F1
#
_cell.length_a   1.000
_cell.length_b   1.000
_cell.length_c   1.000
_cell.angle_alpha   90.00
_cell.angle_beta   90.00
_cell.angle_gamma   90.00
#
_symmetry.space_group_name_H-M   'P 1'
#
loop_
_entity.id
_entity.type
_entity.pdbx_description
1 polymer ?
#
loop_
_entity_poly.entity_id
_entity_poly.type
_entity_poly.pdbx_seq_one_letter_code
_entity_poly.pdbx_strand_id
1 'polypeptide(L)'
;MTQRMEESMRKMIDGKYGVEQIKDSLNEAMSEARANANTQASTQQLPSQRRSRRIAGSDDEGDNHEDEEYPEITPTDPTSGTQRPSAPSESFRNKLEDAKTRYQSHSLYNRYAENNDYVDFKRLVHDAQQGGDDKVPVPEKRTWFQEFEAPPPGVTTHAQDEEEDDDDIAISRATISTKCPLTLQEFRDPLTSRKCNHSFEASAITELLRGKQSVQCPCGGCQQMLARDDLHRDKVLTRKIKRLQHAKQLEEED
;
A
#
# COMPACT_ATOMS: atom_id res chain seq x y z
N MET A 1 11.66 2.08 -26.66
CA MET A 1 12.56 2.22 -25.48
C MET A 1 11.78 2.28 -24.17
N THR A 2 10.66 3.00 -24.10
CA THR A 2 9.81 3.16 -22.91
C THR A 2 9.18 1.87 -22.39
N GLN A 3 8.78 0.94 -23.27
CA GLN A 3 8.14 -0.32 -22.87
C GLN A 3 9.03 -1.19 -21.95
N ARG A 4 10.30 -1.40 -22.28
CA ARG A 4 11.24 -2.16 -21.43
C ARG A 4 11.46 -1.50 -20.07
N MET A 5 11.49 -0.17 -20.03
CA MET A 5 11.61 0.59 -18.78
C MET A 5 10.35 0.45 -17.93
N GLU A 6 9.17 0.49 -18.57
CA GLU A 6 7.87 0.32 -17.90
C GLU A 6 7.72 -1.10 -17.33
N GLU A 7 8.09 -2.14 -18.08
CA GLU A 7 8.14 -3.52 -17.57
C GLU A 7 9.11 -3.65 -16.39
N SER A 8 10.30 -3.05 -16.46
CA SER A 8 11.26 -3.06 -15.37
C SER A 8 10.72 -2.35 -14.13
N MET A 9 9.99 -1.24 -14.30
CA MET A 9 9.39 -0.49 -13.21
C MET A 9 8.29 -1.29 -12.52
N ARG A 10 7.41 -1.94 -13.29
CA ARG A 10 6.37 -2.84 -12.78
C ARG A 10 6.98 -3.99 -12.00
N LYS A 11 8.02 -4.65 -12.52
CA LYS A 11 8.76 -5.72 -11.82
C LYS A 11 9.36 -5.25 -10.49
N MET A 12 9.88 -4.03 -10.43
CA MET A 12 10.43 -3.46 -9.20
C MET A 12 9.33 -3.26 -8.15
N ILE A 13 8.17 -2.72 -8.56
CA ILE A 13 7.02 -2.50 -7.68
C ILE A 13 6.48 -3.85 -7.18
N ASP A 14 6.29 -4.81 -8.08
CA ASP A 14 5.87 -6.17 -7.74
C ASP A 14 6.84 -6.85 -6.76
N GLY A 15 8.15 -6.65 -6.97
CA GLY A 15 9.19 -7.16 -6.07
C GLY A 15 9.13 -6.53 -4.68
N LYS A 16 8.94 -5.21 -4.59
CA LYS A 16 8.77 -4.50 -3.30
C LYS A 16 7.56 -5.05 -2.53
N TYR A 17 6.42 -5.16 -3.21
CA TYR A 17 5.21 -5.70 -2.63
C TYR A 17 5.39 -7.16 -2.19
N GLY A 18 6.05 -7.99 -3.02
CA GLY A 18 6.34 -9.38 -2.68
C GLY A 18 7.18 -9.54 -1.41
N VAL A 19 8.20 -8.69 -1.22
CA VAL A 19 9.01 -8.69 0.01
C VAL A 19 8.19 -8.30 1.24
N GLU A 20 7.30 -7.32 1.11
CA GLU A 20 6.38 -6.90 2.17
C GLU A 20 5.42 -8.04 2.55
N GLN A 21 4.83 -8.72 1.56
CA GLN A 21 3.96 -9.88 1.82
C GLN A 21 4.69 -11.07 2.44
N ILE A 22 5.95 -11.32 2.07
CA ILE A 22 6.78 -12.34 2.75
C ILE A 22 6.93 -12.03 4.23
N LYS A 23 7.18 -10.76 4.57
CA LYS A 23 7.29 -10.31 5.97
C LYS A 23 5.96 -10.48 6.71
N ASP A 24 4.85 -10.07 6.11
CA ASP A 24 3.54 -10.11 6.75
C ASP A 24 3.05 -11.55 6.96
N SER A 25 3.12 -12.38 5.91
CA SER A 25 2.77 -13.81 6.00
C SER A 25 3.62 -14.55 7.04
N LEU A 26 4.91 -14.21 7.18
CA LEU A 26 5.78 -14.76 8.22
C LEU A 26 5.29 -14.37 9.63
N ASN A 27 5.00 -13.09 9.85
CA ASN A 27 4.53 -12.60 11.14
C ASN A 27 3.20 -13.24 11.55
N GLU A 28 2.27 -13.38 10.59
CA GLU A 28 1.00 -14.02 10.86
C GLU A 28 1.16 -15.53 11.14
N ALA A 29 1.99 -16.24 10.37
CA ALA A 29 2.26 -17.66 10.61
C ALA A 29 2.92 -17.88 11.99
N MET A 30 3.80 -16.99 12.42
CA MET A 30 4.36 -17.01 13.78
C MET A 30 3.30 -16.77 14.85
N SER A 31 2.38 -15.84 14.62
CA SER A 31 1.29 -15.54 15.56
C SER A 31 0.34 -16.75 15.71
N GLU A 32 -0.03 -17.37 14.60
CA GLU A 32 -0.85 -18.60 14.59
C GLU A 32 -0.16 -19.77 15.28
N ALA A 33 1.13 -19.97 15.02
CA ALA A 33 1.90 -21.02 15.67
C ALA A 33 1.92 -20.83 17.20
N ARG A 34 2.04 -19.58 17.68
CA ARG A 34 1.97 -19.26 19.12
C ARG A 34 0.57 -19.49 19.69
N ALA A 35 -0.47 -19.08 18.98
CA ALA A 35 -1.85 -19.30 19.41
C ALA A 35 -2.18 -20.79 19.53
N ASN A 36 -1.78 -21.59 18.53
CA ASN A 36 -1.97 -23.04 18.51
C ASN A 36 -1.17 -23.77 19.61
N ALA A 37 0.03 -23.28 19.95
CA ALA A 37 0.79 -23.82 21.08
C ALA A 37 0.10 -23.56 22.42
N ASN A 38 -0.49 -22.38 22.61
CA ASN A 38 -1.19 -22.01 23.83
C ASN A 38 -2.49 -22.81 24.04
N THR A 39 -3.25 -23.10 22.98
CA THR A 39 -4.49 -23.88 23.08
C THR A 39 -4.24 -25.36 23.41
N GLN A 40 -3.14 -25.94 22.92
CA GLN A 40 -2.74 -27.31 23.25
C GLN A 40 -2.24 -27.48 24.68
N ALA A 41 -1.68 -26.42 25.30
CA ALA A 41 -1.21 -26.47 26.68
C ALA A 41 -2.39 -26.50 27.68
N SER A 42 -3.51 -25.84 27.39
CA SER A 42 -4.71 -25.85 28.26
C SER A 42 -5.49 -27.17 28.24
N THR A 43 -5.43 -27.97 27.16
CA THR A 43 -6.21 -29.22 27.05
C THR A 43 -5.54 -30.44 27.70
N GLN A 44 -4.24 -30.36 28.02
CA GLN A 44 -3.49 -31.45 28.67
C GLN A 44 -3.60 -31.47 30.20
N GLN A 45 -4.28 -30.50 30.83
CA GLN A 45 -4.41 -30.41 32.29
C GLN A 45 -5.67 -31.09 32.87
N LEU A 46 -6.35 -31.97 32.14
CA LEU A 46 -7.45 -32.76 32.70
C LEU A 46 -6.90 -33.96 33.50
N PRO A 47 -7.10 -34.05 34.82
CA PRO A 47 -6.55 -35.13 35.64
C PRO A 47 -7.21 -36.46 35.29
N SER A 48 -6.43 -37.41 34.78
CA SER A 48 -6.87 -38.80 34.61
C SER A 48 -7.02 -39.46 35.99
N GLN A 49 -8.21 -39.39 36.58
CA GLN A 49 -8.55 -40.18 37.76
C GLN A 49 -8.68 -41.66 37.37
N ARG A 50 -7.56 -42.37 37.44
CA ARG A 50 -7.53 -43.84 37.45
C ARG A 50 -8.26 -44.35 38.70
N ARG A 51 -9.52 -44.77 38.56
CA ARG A 51 -10.26 -45.54 39.58
C ARG A 51 -9.53 -46.86 39.85
N SER A 52 -8.75 -46.89 40.93
CA SER A 52 -8.18 -48.09 41.51
C SER A 52 -9.30 -48.94 42.11
N ARG A 53 -9.55 -50.09 41.49
CA ARG A 53 -10.45 -51.14 41.98
C ARG A 53 -9.89 -51.67 43.31
N ARG A 54 -10.51 -51.33 44.44
CA ARG A 54 -10.27 -51.99 45.74
C ARG A 54 -11.53 -52.70 46.18
N ILE A 55 -11.40 -54.02 46.30
CA ILE A 55 -12.32 -54.93 46.97
C ILE A 55 -12.09 -54.78 48.48
N ALA A 56 -13.14 -54.48 49.26
CA ALA A 56 -13.30 -54.89 50.66
C ALA A 56 -14.71 -54.47 51.13
N GLY A 57 -15.50 -55.42 51.61
CA GLY A 57 -16.85 -55.18 52.12
C GLY A 57 -16.87 -54.50 53.48
N SER A 58 -18.03 -53.90 53.81
CA SER A 58 -18.60 -53.72 55.15
C SER A 58 -19.78 -52.77 55.01
N ASP A 59 -20.88 -53.12 55.66
CA ASP A 59 -22.12 -52.36 55.77
C ASP A 59 -21.87 -51.02 56.50
N ASP A 60 -22.51 -49.92 56.07
CA ASP A 60 -23.06 -48.84 56.92
C ASP A 60 -23.76 -47.77 56.06
N GLU A 61 -24.76 -47.10 56.64
CA GLU A 61 -25.75 -46.25 55.97
C GLU A 61 -25.30 -44.81 55.66
N GLY A 62 -25.95 -44.24 54.63
CA GLY A 62 -26.31 -42.82 54.53
C GLY A 62 -25.26 -41.87 53.96
N ASP A 63 -25.48 -41.36 52.74
CA ASP A 63 -25.15 -39.96 52.44
C ASP A 63 -25.84 -39.44 51.16
N ASN A 64 -26.06 -38.14 51.17
CA ASN A 64 -26.75 -37.24 50.26
C ASN A 64 -26.39 -37.43 48.77
N HIS A 65 -27.37 -37.76 47.94
CA HIS A 65 -27.22 -37.79 46.48
C HIS A 65 -27.42 -36.36 45.94
N GLU A 66 -26.39 -35.53 46.03
CA GLU A 66 -26.34 -34.29 45.23
C GLU A 66 -26.10 -34.68 43.78
N ASP A 67 -27.09 -34.40 42.93
CA ASP A 67 -27.04 -34.60 41.49
C ASP A 67 -25.97 -33.69 40.88
N GLU A 68 -24.71 -34.13 40.89
CA GLU A 68 -23.67 -33.56 40.03
C GLU A 68 -24.01 -33.91 38.59
N GLU A 69 -24.68 -32.97 37.91
CA GLU A 69 -24.91 -33.01 36.46
C GLU A 69 -23.56 -33.03 35.73
N TYR A 70 -23.07 -34.23 35.43
CA TYR A 70 -21.91 -34.43 34.58
C TYR A 70 -22.26 -33.91 33.18
N PRO A 71 -21.46 -33.03 32.56
CA PRO A 71 -21.68 -32.65 31.17
C PRO A 71 -21.54 -33.89 30.29
N GLU A 72 -22.66 -34.28 29.69
CA GLU A 72 -22.76 -35.38 28.75
C GLU A 72 -21.88 -35.07 27.53
N ILE A 73 -20.74 -35.78 27.42
CA ILE A 73 -19.91 -35.73 26.21
C ILE A 73 -20.69 -36.49 25.14
N THR A 74 -21.49 -35.78 24.35
CA THR A 74 -22.21 -36.36 23.23
C THR A 74 -21.21 -36.80 22.14
N PRO A 75 -21.07 -38.11 21.84
CA PRO A 75 -20.03 -38.60 20.92
C PRO A 75 -20.27 -38.34 19.43
N THR A 76 -21.09 -37.35 19.06
CA THR A 76 -21.60 -37.22 17.68
C THR A 76 -21.70 -35.77 17.17
N ASP A 77 -20.82 -34.87 17.59
CA ASP A 77 -20.59 -33.62 16.85
C ASP A 77 -19.38 -33.76 15.91
N PRO A 78 -19.57 -34.04 14.61
CA PRO A 78 -18.47 -34.13 13.64
C PRO A 78 -17.85 -32.77 13.31
N THR A 79 -18.34 -31.68 13.90
CA THR A 79 -17.91 -30.31 13.58
C THR A 79 -16.95 -29.74 14.64
N SER A 80 -16.97 -30.28 15.85
CA SER A 80 -16.15 -29.80 16.98
C SER A 80 -14.94 -30.70 17.22
N GLY A 81 -13.86 -30.47 16.48
CA GLY A 81 -12.52 -30.82 16.93
C GLY A 81 -11.84 -31.95 16.17
N THR A 82 -11.20 -31.60 15.04
CA THR A 82 -9.76 -31.83 14.79
C THR A 82 -9.42 -31.23 13.43
N GLN A 83 -9.43 -29.90 13.29
CA GLN A 83 -8.52 -29.31 12.31
C GLN A 83 -7.13 -29.55 12.88
N ARG A 84 -6.42 -30.55 12.33
CA ARG A 84 -5.02 -30.80 12.69
C ARG A 84 -4.29 -29.47 12.47
N PRO A 85 -3.61 -28.90 13.48
CA PRO A 85 -2.95 -27.62 13.30
C PRO A 85 -1.95 -27.77 12.16
N SER A 86 -2.12 -26.95 11.12
CA SER A 86 -1.21 -26.94 9.98
C SER A 86 0.20 -26.61 10.47
N ALA A 87 1.20 -27.23 9.86
CA ALA A 87 2.58 -26.93 10.22
C ALA A 87 2.84 -25.43 9.99
N PRO A 88 3.61 -24.73 10.84
CA PRO A 88 3.87 -23.29 10.65
C PRO A 88 4.49 -22.96 9.28
N SER A 89 5.22 -23.90 8.69
CA SER A 89 5.78 -23.75 7.34
C SER A 89 4.73 -23.92 6.23
N GLU A 90 3.67 -24.66 6.47
CA GLU A 90 2.54 -24.84 5.56
C GLU A 90 1.59 -23.64 5.64
N SER A 91 1.27 -23.17 6.85
CA SER A 91 0.47 -21.94 7.03
C SER A 91 1.14 -20.73 6.39
N PHE A 92 2.46 -20.58 6.57
CA PHE A 92 3.24 -19.54 5.89
C PHE A 92 3.13 -19.61 4.36
N ARG A 93 3.33 -20.80 3.78
CA ARG A 93 3.26 -20.99 2.31
C ARG A 93 1.87 -20.68 1.78
N ASN A 94 0.82 -21.16 2.45
CA ASN A 94 -0.56 -20.92 2.03
C ASN A 94 -0.87 -19.43 2.05
N LYS A 95 -0.53 -18.74 3.14
CA LYS A 95 -0.70 -17.28 3.25
C LYS A 95 0.05 -16.49 2.20
N LEU A 96 1.28 -16.90 1.90
CA LEU A 96 2.10 -16.24 0.89
C LEU A 96 1.49 -16.42 -0.52
N GLU A 97 1.05 -17.63 -0.87
CA GLU A 97 0.38 -17.88 -2.15
C GLU A 97 -0.99 -17.18 -2.24
N ASP A 98 -1.75 -17.14 -1.15
CA ASP A 98 -3.02 -16.39 -1.08
C ASP A 98 -2.79 -14.89 -1.25
N ALA A 99 -1.78 -14.32 -0.59
CA ALA A 99 -1.40 -12.92 -0.74
C ALA A 99 -0.95 -12.60 -2.18
N LYS A 100 -0.14 -13.48 -2.78
CA LYS A 100 0.31 -13.36 -4.16
C LYS A 100 -0.86 -13.44 -5.15
N THR A 101 -1.77 -14.39 -4.97
CA THR A 101 -2.95 -14.56 -5.84
C THR A 101 -3.87 -13.35 -5.74
N ARG A 102 -4.14 -12.86 -4.52
CA ARG A 102 -4.90 -11.63 -4.28
C ARG A 102 -4.27 -10.43 -4.99
N TYR A 103 -2.96 -10.25 -4.84
CA TYR A 103 -2.25 -9.16 -5.50
C TYR A 103 -2.31 -9.24 -7.02
N GLN A 104 -2.12 -10.43 -7.58
CA GLN A 104 -2.17 -10.66 -9.02
C GLN A 104 -3.59 -10.52 -9.60
N SER A 105 -4.63 -10.72 -8.78
CA SER A 105 -6.03 -10.56 -9.19
C SER A 105 -6.45 -9.11 -9.41
N HIS A 106 -5.73 -8.15 -8.85
CA HIS A 106 -6.03 -6.73 -9.05
C HIS A 106 -5.65 -6.27 -10.46
N SER A 107 -6.48 -5.37 -11.02
CA SER A 107 -6.20 -4.72 -12.29
C SER A 107 -4.86 -3.97 -12.27
N LEU A 108 -4.25 -3.79 -13.45
CA LEU A 108 -3.01 -3.00 -13.58
C LEU A 108 -3.17 -1.59 -13.02
N TYR A 109 -4.35 -0.98 -13.20
CA TYR A 109 -4.67 0.32 -12.62
C TYR A 109 -4.52 0.30 -11.10
N ASN A 110 -5.18 -0.62 -10.41
CA ASN A 110 -5.12 -0.68 -8.94
C ASN A 110 -3.71 -0.97 -8.41
N ARG A 111 -2.92 -1.74 -9.15
CA ARG A 111 -1.55 -2.09 -8.72
C ARG A 111 -0.54 -0.96 -8.89
N TYR A 112 -0.72 -0.09 -9.89
CA TYR A 112 0.33 0.83 -10.31
C TYR A 112 -0.12 2.30 -10.39
N ALA A 113 -1.39 2.61 -10.69
CA ALA A 113 -1.86 3.98 -10.89
C ALA A 113 -1.71 4.86 -9.64
N GLU A 114 -1.89 4.26 -8.47
CA GLU A 114 -1.80 4.94 -7.17
C GLU A 114 -0.39 4.90 -6.59
N ASN A 115 0.52 4.10 -7.16
CA ASN A 115 1.88 4.01 -6.69
C ASN A 115 2.68 5.24 -7.13
N ASN A 116 3.11 6.06 -6.16
CA ASN A 116 3.88 7.29 -6.38
C ASN A 116 5.12 7.05 -7.27
N ASP A 117 5.85 5.94 -7.05
CA ASP A 117 7.03 5.62 -7.86
C ASP A 117 6.65 5.48 -9.35
N TYR A 118 5.51 4.82 -9.63
CA TYR A 118 5.02 4.63 -11.00
C TYR A 118 4.48 5.93 -11.61
N VAL A 119 3.78 6.73 -10.82
CA VAL A 119 3.28 8.06 -11.22
C VAL A 119 4.44 8.95 -11.64
N ASP A 120 5.50 8.99 -10.85
CA ASP A 120 6.69 9.79 -11.13
C ASP A 120 7.45 9.27 -12.36
N PHE A 121 7.49 7.94 -12.55
CA PHE A 121 8.01 7.35 -13.78
C PHE A 121 7.21 7.80 -15.01
N LYS A 122 5.86 7.75 -14.99
CA LYS A 122 5.04 8.19 -16.13
C LYS A 122 5.21 9.69 -16.40
N ARG A 123 5.30 10.52 -15.35
CA ARG A 123 5.62 11.95 -15.47
C ARG A 123 6.99 12.17 -16.13
N LEU A 124 8.01 11.42 -15.70
CA LEU A 124 9.37 11.53 -16.23
C LEU A 124 9.44 11.11 -17.71
N VAL A 125 8.77 10.03 -18.09
CA VAL A 125 8.72 9.56 -19.49
C VAL A 125 8.03 10.58 -20.37
N HIS A 126 6.89 11.09 -19.92
CA HIS A 126 6.14 12.13 -20.62
C HIS A 126 6.97 13.41 -20.81
N ASP A 127 7.61 13.87 -19.73
CA ASP A 127 8.50 15.05 -19.74
C ASP A 127 9.68 14.90 -20.70
N ALA A 128 10.24 13.69 -20.81
CA ALA A 128 11.34 13.40 -21.73
C ALA A 128 10.87 13.34 -23.20
N GLN A 129 9.67 12.81 -23.45
CA GLN A 129 9.11 12.69 -24.79
C GLN A 129 8.67 14.03 -25.39
N GLN A 130 8.19 14.95 -24.55
CA GLN A 130 7.65 16.24 -24.99
C GLN A 130 8.66 17.38 -24.97
N GLY A 131 9.95 17.09 -24.78
CA GLY A 131 11.02 18.08 -24.94
C GLY A 131 10.95 19.27 -23.98
N GLY A 132 10.13 19.20 -22.92
CA GLY A 132 9.90 20.31 -22.00
C GLY A 132 8.90 21.36 -22.48
N ASP A 133 8.16 21.12 -23.57
CA ASP A 133 7.00 21.94 -23.90
C ASP A 133 5.85 21.56 -22.95
N ASP A 134 5.64 22.38 -21.92
CA ASP A 134 4.71 22.16 -20.80
C ASP A 134 3.23 22.27 -21.21
N LYS A 135 2.93 22.20 -22.51
CA LYS A 135 1.62 22.47 -23.09
C LYS A 135 0.69 21.27 -23.05
N VAL A 136 1.22 20.06 -22.99
CA VAL A 136 0.38 18.85 -22.92
C VAL A 136 0.41 18.32 -21.49
N PRO A 137 -0.72 18.20 -20.79
CA PRO A 137 -0.76 17.60 -19.47
C PRO A 137 -0.48 16.09 -19.56
N VAL A 138 0.11 15.53 -18.49
CA VAL A 138 0.30 14.07 -18.39
C VAL A 138 -1.07 13.40 -18.53
N PRO A 139 -1.22 12.38 -19.40
CA PRO A 139 -2.48 11.67 -19.57
C PRO A 139 -3.03 11.18 -18.23
N GLU A 140 -4.35 11.16 -18.10
CA GLU A 140 -4.99 10.70 -16.86
C GLU A 140 -4.58 9.27 -16.52
N LYS A 141 -4.50 8.96 -15.22
CA LYS A 141 -4.05 7.64 -14.73
C LYS A 141 -4.78 6.45 -15.36
N ARG A 142 -6.06 6.62 -15.70
CA ARG A 142 -6.91 5.58 -16.31
C ARG A 142 -6.44 5.22 -17.72
N THR A 143 -5.91 6.18 -18.46
CA THR A 143 -5.39 6.00 -19.82
C THR A 143 -4.05 5.24 -19.86
N TRP A 144 -3.34 5.14 -18.74
CA TRP A 144 -2.01 4.50 -18.70
C TRP A 144 -2.04 2.99 -18.89
N PHE A 145 -3.18 2.38 -18.60
CA PHE A 145 -3.40 0.93 -18.64
C PHE A 145 -4.57 0.57 -19.53
N GLN A 146 -4.97 1.49 -20.42
CA GLN A 146 -5.81 1.14 -21.55
C GLN A 146 -5.10 0.00 -22.28
N GLU A 147 -5.65 -1.20 -22.09
CA GLU A 147 -5.26 -2.43 -22.78
C GLU A 147 -5.74 -2.29 -24.23
N PHE A 148 -5.10 -1.38 -24.96
CA PHE A 148 -5.44 -1.09 -26.34
C PHE A 148 -4.31 -1.62 -27.20
N GLU A 149 -4.64 -2.66 -27.96
CA GLU A 149 -4.44 -2.63 -29.40
C GLU A 149 -4.50 -1.17 -29.86
N ALA A 150 -3.33 -0.55 -30.03
CA ALA A 150 -3.26 0.80 -30.54
C ALA A 150 -4.04 0.82 -31.87
N PRO A 151 -5.01 1.72 -32.05
CA PRO A 151 -5.59 1.92 -33.37
C PRO A 151 -4.44 2.19 -34.35
N PRO A 152 -4.51 1.68 -35.59
CA PRO A 152 -3.47 1.89 -36.58
C PRO A 152 -3.10 3.38 -36.68
N PRO A 153 -1.81 3.72 -36.85
CA PRO A 153 -1.36 5.09 -36.94
C PRO A 153 -2.15 5.85 -38.01
N GLY A 154 -2.95 6.83 -37.61
CA GLY A 154 -3.79 7.63 -38.52
C GLY A 154 -5.28 7.65 -38.21
N VAL A 155 -5.78 6.91 -37.22
CA VAL A 155 -7.19 6.97 -36.80
C VAL A 155 -7.31 7.68 -35.46
N THR A 156 -7.70 8.96 -35.48
CA THR A 156 -8.29 9.62 -34.31
C THR A 156 -9.76 9.19 -34.25
N THR A 157 -10.13 8.30 -33.34
CA THR A 157 -11.55 7.95 -33.13
C THR A 157 -12.27 9.12 -32.49
N HIS A 158 -12.84 9.98 -33.34
CA HIS A 158 -14.08 10.70 -33.06
C HIS A 158 -15.23 9.88 -33.66
N ALA A 159 -16.13 9.37 -32.82
CA ALA A 159 -17.57 9.13 -33.07
C ALA A 159 -18.13 8.30 -31.88
N GLN A 160 -18.89 8.86 -30.92
CA GLN A 160 -20.30 9.33 -30.99
C GLN A 160 -21.28 8.15 -30.82
N ASP A 161 -22.35 8.15 -30.01
CA ASP A 161 -23.14 9.16 -29.26
C ASP A 161 -23.82 8.40 -28.06
N GLU A 162 -24.36 8.99 -26.98
CA GLU A 162 -25.46 9.97 -26.92
C GLU A 162 -25.54 10.67 -25.53
N GLU A 163 -25.95 11.95 -25.60
CA GLU A 163 -26.60 12.82 -24.58
C GLU A 163 -25.73 13.75 -23.68
N GLU A 164 -25.66 15.01 -24.16
CA GLU A 164 -25.69 16.29 -23.42
C GLU A 164 -24.78 16.48 -22.19
N ASP A 165 -23.60 17.09 -22.40
CA ASP A 165 -23.33 18.44 -21.87
C ASP A 165 -22.14 19.06 -22.62
N ASP A 166 -22.39 20.16 -23.32
CA ASP A 166 -21.43 20.96 -24.09
C ASP A 166 -20.71 21.93 -23.16
N ASP A 167 -19.95 21.39 -22.22
CA ASP A 167 -18.97 22.17 -21.46
C ASP A 167 -17.62 22.09 -22.16
N ASP A 168 -17.40 23.07 -23.05
CA ASP A 168 -16.07 23.52 -23.49
C ASP A 168 -15.22 23.88 -22.25
N ILE A 169 -14.68 22.88 -21.55
CA ILE A 169 -13.61 23.09 -20.58
C ILE A 169 -12.37 23.46 -21.39
N ALA A 170 -12.20 24.77 -21.56
CA ALA A 170 -10.91 25.34 -21.88
C ALA A 170 -9.94 24.91 -20.77
N ILE A 171 -9.09 23.93 -21.06
CA ILE A 171 -8.01 23.51 -20.16
C ILE A 171 -7.06 24.70 -20.03
N SER A 172 -7.34 25.55 -19.05
CA SER A 172 -6.47 26.65 -18.69
C SER A 172 -5.14 26.08 -18.20
N ARG A 173 -4.04 26.65 -18.73
CA ARG A 173 -2.66 26.33 -18.39
C ARG A 173 -2.51 26.12 -16.88
N ALA A 174 -2.26 24.88 -16.45
CA ALA A 174 -1.91 24.58 -15.07
C ALA A 174 -0.51 25.16 -14.78
N THR A 175 -0.47 26.43 -14.38
CA THR A 175 0.76 27.09 -13.95
C THR A 175 1.18 26.48 -12.62
N ILE A 176 2.21 25.64 -12.65
CA ILE A 176 2.82 25.20 -11.39
C ILE A 176 3.51 26.40 -10.74
N SER A 177 3.28 26.58 -9.45
CA SER A 177 4.03 27.60 -8.70
C SER A 177 5.49 27.18 -8.59
N THR A 178 6.41 28.00 -9.09
CA THR A 178 7.85 27.81 -8.88
C THR A 178 8.32 28.28 -7.50
N LYS A 179 7.39 28.79 -6.66
CA LYS A 179 7.66 29.31 -5.33
C LYS A 179 7.28 28.31 -4.25
N CYS A 180 8.13 28.21 -3.24
CA CYS A 180 7.91 27.38 -2.07
C CYS A 180 6.80 27.97 -1.18
N PRO A 181 5.82 27.16 -0.73
CA PRO A 181 4.75 27.64 0.16
C PRO A 181 5.25 28.02 1.57
N LEU A 182 6.44 27.55 1.98
CA LEU A 182 7.06 27.89 3.27
C LEU A 182 7.89 29.17 3.23
N THR A 183 8.77 29.32 2.24
CA THR A 183 9.71 30.45 2.16
C THR A 183 9.21 31.58 1.27
N LEU A 184 8.20 31.32 0.44
CA LEU A 184 7.72 32.20 -0.63
C LEU A 184 8.80 32.57 -1.67
N GLN A 185 9.95 31.89 -1.63
CA GLN A 185 11.07 32.04 -2.56
C GLN A 185 11.03 30.96 -3.63
N GLU A 186 11.77 31.17 -4.72
CA GLU A 186 11.94 30.14 -5.75
C GLU A 186 12.64 28.90 -5.18
N PHE A 187 12.14 27.73 -5.58
CA PHE A 187 12.73 26.45 -5.19
C PHE A 187 14.14 26.28 -5.75
N ARG A 188 15.08 25.80 -4.92
CA ARG A 188 16.41 25.36 -5.34
C ARG A 188 16.57 23.84 -5.23
N ASP A 189 16.17 23.27 -4.10
CA ASP A 189 16.15 21.81 -3.86
C ASP A 189 14.77 21.41 -3.29
N PRO A 190 13.77 21.16 -4.15
CA PRO A 190 12.44 20.81 -3.69
C PRO A 190 12.40 19.37 -3.12
N LEU A 191 11.89 19.27 -1.89
CA LEU A 191 11.51 18.02 -1.24
C LEU A 191 9.98 17.86 -1.26
N THR A 192 9.50 16.76 -1.82
CA THR A 192 8.08 16.40 -1.84
C THR A 192 7.81 15.35 -0.76
N SER A 193 6.65 15.40 -0.12
CA SER A 193 6.22 14.37 0.84
C SER A 193 5.67 13.13 0.13
N ARG A 194 5.84 11.95 0.75
CA ARG A 194 5.18 10.70 0.31
C ARG A 194 3.74 10.59 0.82
N LYS A 195 3.40 11.31 1.89
CA LYS A 195 2.07 11.31 2.53
C LYS A 195 1.13 12.35 1.93
N CYS A 196 1.65 13.38 1.27
CA CYS A 196 0.89 14.40 0.57
C CYS A 196 1.65 14.95 -0.63
N ASN A 197 0.95 15.46 -1.64
CA ASN A 197 1.55 15.98 -2.87
C ASN A 197 2.13 17.40 -2.73
N HIS A 198 2.63 17.77 -1.55
CA HIS A 198 3.20 19.10 -1.29
C HIS A 198 4.72 19.07 -1.33
N SER A 199 5.28 20.08 -1.98
CA SER A 199 6.73 20.27 -2.15
C SER A 199 7.21 21.49 -1.36
N PHE A 200 8.35 21.36 -0.70
CA PHE A 200 8.96 22.37 0.17
C PHE A 200 10.45 22.52 -0.15
N GLU A 201 11.02 23.70 0.14
CA GLU A 201 12.46 23.88 0.01
C GLU A 201 13.19 23.06 1.07
N ALA A 202 14.24 22.33 0.66
CA ALA A 202 14.94 21.39 1.53
C ALA A 202 15.46 22.03 2.82
N SER A 203 16.06 23.23 2.71
CA SER A 203 16.60 23.96 3.87
C SER A 203 15.49 24.32 4.86
N ALA A 204 14.37 24.84 4.36
CA ALA A 204 13.26 25.31 5.17
C ALA A 204 12.52 24.18 5.91
N ILE A 205 12.18 23.09 5.22
CA ILE A 205 11.47 21.97 5.86
C ILE A 205 12.37 21.22 6.85
N THR A 206 13.68 21.11 6.55
CA THR A 206 14.64 20.46 7.45
C THR A 206 14.87 21.30 8.70
N GLU A 207 14.87 22.62 8.58
CA GLU A 207 14.93 23.53 9.72
C GLU A 207 13.66 23.46 10.58
N LEU A 208 12.48 23.38 9.95
CA LEU A 208 11.22 23.23 10.66
C LEU A 208 11.13 21.89 11.43
N LEU A 209 11.72 20.83 10.88
CA LEU A 209 11.85 19.52 11.52
C LEU A 209 13.00 19.44 12.54
N ARG A 210 13.83 20.49 12.67
CA ARG A 210 14.97 20.47 13.60
C ARG A 210 14.46 20.38 15.03
N GLY A 211 14.84 19.30 15.73
CA GLY A 211 14.45 19.07 17.12
C GLY A 211 13.03 18.55 17.33
N LYS A 212 12.28 18.25 16.25
CA LYS A 212 10.94 17.62 16.30
C LYS A 212 10.97 16.30 15.55
N GLN A 213 10.24 15.28 16.04
CA GLN A 213 10.14 14.00 15.34
C GLN A 213 9.23 14.07 14.11
N SER A 214 8.18 14.88 14.19
CA SER A 214 7.25 15.12 13.09
C SER A 214 6.63 16.51 13.20
N VAL A 215 6.25 17.08 12.06
CA VAL A 215 5.59 18.38 11.96
C VAL A 215 4.41 18.27 11.00
N GLN A 216 3.31 18.96 11.31
CA GLN A 216 2.17 19.04 10.41
C GLN A 216 2.56 19.75 9.10
N CYS A 217 2.07 19.24 7.98
CA CYS A 217 2.25 19.83 6.66
C CYS A 217 1.91 21.33 6.67
N PRO A 218 2.86 22.22 6.33
CA PRO A 218 2.65 23.68 6.39
C PRO A 218 1.70 24.24 5.33
N CYS A 219 1.35 23.46 4.30
CA CYS A 219 0.33 23.86 3.33
C CYS A 219 -1.05 23.95 4.00
N GLY A 220 -1.70 25.11 3.81
CA GLY A 220 -3.03 25.37 4.37
C GLY A 220 -4.03 24.27 4.02
N GLY A 221 -4.76 23.78 5.03
CA GLY A 221 -5.75 22.72 4.88
C GLY A 221 -5.20 21.29 4.89
N CYS A 222 -3.88 21.08 4.89
CA CYS A 222 -3.30 19.75 5.00
C CYS A 222 -3.04 19.35 6.46
N GLN A 223 -3.52 18.18 6.87
CA GLN A 223 -3.38 17.68 8.25
C GLN A 223 -2.34 16.55 8.37
N GLN A 224 -1.61 16.26 7.30
CA GLN A 224 -0.63 15.15 7.30
C GLN A 224 0.60 15.49 8.15
N MET A 225 1.02 14.53 8.99
CA MET A 225 2.24 14.64 9.81
C MET A 225 3.45 14.15 9.03
N LEU A 226 4.38 15.05 8.77
CA LEU A 226 5.59 14.83 7.99
C LEU A 226 6.76 14.55 8.94
N ALA A 227 7.48 13.45 8.69
CA ALA A 227 8.79 13.18 9.27
C ALA A 227 9.88 13.36 8.21
N ARG A 228 11.15 13.39 8.64
CA ARG A 228 12.29 13.55 7.74
C ARG A 228 12.36 12.45 6.68
N ASP A 229 12.00 11.22 7.05
CA ASP A 229 12.06 10.05 6.17
C ASP A 229 10.90 9.98 5.15
N ASP A 230 9.83 10.76 5.38
CA ASP A 230 8.69 10.85 4.45
C ASP A 230 8.98 11.78 3.26
N LEU A 231 10.05 12.58 3.34
CA LEU A 231 10.41 13.59 2.35
C LEU A 231 11.45 13.01 1.37
N HIS A 232 11.23 13.25 0.09
CA HIS A 232 12.12 12.81 -0.99
C HIS A 232 12.38 13.94 -1.97
N ARG A 233 13.58 13.92 -2.59
CA ARG A 233 13.97 14.91 -3.59
C ARG A 233 13.18 14.72 -4.87
N ASP A 234 12.44 15.75 -5.26
CA ASP A 234 11.62 15.73 -6.46
C ASP A 234 12.44 16.19 -7.66
N LYS A 235 13.05 15.22 -8.35
CA LYS A 235 13.88 15.48 -9.52
C LYS A 235 13.06 16.00 -10.71
N VAL A 236 11.76 15.70 -10.76
CA VAL A 236 10.87 16.15 -11.83
C VAL A 236 10.59 17.64 -11.64
N LEU A 237 10.17 18.04 -10.44
CA LEU A 237 9.96 19.44 -10.10
C LEU A 237 11.25 20.26 -10.25
N THR A 238 12.38 19.72 -9.79
CA THR A 238 13.70 20.36 -9.97
C THR A 238 14.02 20.63 -11.45
N ARG A 239 13.81 19.64 -12.33
CA ARG A 239 14.07 19.79 -13.76
C ARG A 239 13.12 20.83 -14.38
N LYS A 240 11.85 20.82 -13.97
CA LYS A 240 10.84 21.75 -14.46
C LYS A 240 11.16 23.19 -14.07
N ILE A 241 11.53 23.44 -12.80
CA ILE A 241 11.99 24.75 -12.34
C ILE A 241 13.20 25.24 -13.13
N LYS A 242 14.20 24.37 -13.35
CA LYS A 242 15.40 24.73 -14.13
C LYS A 242 15.07 25.13 -15.56
N ARG A 243 14.14 24.43 -16.22
CA ARG A 243 13.69 24.80 -17.57
C ARG A 243 12.97 26.14 -17.59
N LEU A 244 12.09 26.38 -16.62
CA LEU A 244 11.38 27.66 -16.50
C LEU A 244 12.33 28.82 -16.20
N GLN A 245 13.33 28.61 -15.34
CA GLN A 245 14.36 29.61 -15.03
C GLN A 245 15.23 29.91 -16.26
N HIS A 246 15.64 28.88 -17.00
CA HIS A 246 16.39 29.06 -18.25
C HIS A 246 15.57 29.79 -19.32
N ALA A 247 14.28 29.48 -19.46
CA ALA A 247 13.39 30.19 -20.38
C ALA A 247 13.26 31.67 -20.00
N LYS A 248 13.05 31.99 -18.71
CA LYS A 248 13.00 33.38 -18.23
C LYS A 248 14.31 34.14 -18.48
N GLN A 249 15.46 33.48 -18.26
CA GLN A 249 16.76 34.11 -18.49
C GLN A 249 16.96 34.50 -19.97
N LEU A 250 16.56 33.63 -20.89
CA LEU A 250 16.60 33.93 -22.33
C LEU A 250 15.64 35.08 -22.69
N GLU A 251 14.43 35.09 -22.13
CA GLU A 251 13.46 36.18 -22.34
C GLU A 251 13.92 37.54 -21.77
N GLU A 252 14.77 37.54 -20.74
CA GLU A 252 15.35 38.76 -20.15
C GLU A 252 16.61 39.25 -20.89
N GLU A 253 17.26 38.40 -21.67
CA GLU A 253 18.45 38.72 -22.47
C GLU A 253 18.12 39.26 -23.88
N ASP A 254 16.88 39.04 -24.36
CA ASP A 254 16.33 39.54 -25.65
C ASP A 254 15.64 40.92 -25.50
#